data_AF-A0A1E5T8E1-F1
#
_entry.id   AF-A0A1E5T8E1-F1
#
_cell.length_a   1.000
_cell.length_b   1.000
_cell.length_c   1.000
_cell.angle_alpha   90.00
_cell.angle_beta   90.00
_cell.angle_gamma   90.00
#
_symmetry.space_group_name_H-M   'P 1'
#
loop_
_entity.id
_entity.type
_entity.pdbx_description
1 polymer ?
#
loop_
_entity_poly.entity_id
_entity_poly.type
_entity_poly.pdbx_seq_one_letter_code
_entity_poly.pdbx_strand_id
1 'polypeptide(L)'
;MTSNRRILVRPDKYQPPRAMTVIERQLVEHLITELQGSTSSWQNQIKQRYPHLTAYDLRLCTYLKANLSTKEIATLLNITPDSVKKAKHRLRKKLSIDPTVNWGNAFTDRIG
;
A
#
# COMPACT_ATOMS: atom_id res chain seq x y z
N MET A 1 4.73 34.67 -28.49
CA MET A 1 4.15 33.44 -29.07
C MET A 1 4.66 32.25 -28.27
N THR A 2 4.02 31.97 -27.14
CA THR A 2 4.42 30.93 -26.18
C THR A 2 3.98 29.56 -26.69
N SER A 3 4.89 28.84 -27.36
CA SER A 3 4.66 27.46 -27.78
C SER A 3 4.89 26.53 -26.58
N ASN A 4 3.79 26.23 -25.89
CA ASN A 4 3.71 25.24 -24.82
C ASN A 4 4.15 23.88 -25.37
N ARG A 5 5.35 23.41 -25.00
CA ARG A 5 5.74 22.00 -25.16
C ARG A 5 4.83 21.15 -24.29
N ARG A 6 3.78 20.61 -24.90
CA ARG A 6 2.94 19.55 -24.35
C ARG A 6 3.84 18.36 -24.09
N ILE A 7 4.33 18.21 -22.85
CA ILE A 7 4.94 16.97 -22.39
C ILE A 7 3.82 15.94 -22.47
N LEU A 8 3.82 15.13 -23.54
CA LEU A 8 3.06 13.90 -23.59
C LEU A 8 3.70 12.96 -22.57
N VAL A 9 3.33 13.12 -21.30
CA VAL A 9 3.52 12.08 -20.31
C VAL A 9 2.72 10.90 -20.86
N ARG A 10 3.42 9.89 -21.36
CA ARG A 10 2.82 8.65 -21.86
C ARG A 10 1.84 8.16 -20.79
N PRO A 11 0.59 7.79 -21.11
CA PRO A 11 -0.30 7.23 -20.10
C PRO A 11 0.41 6.00 -19.54
N ASP A 12 0.59 5.95 -18.21
CA ASP A 12 1.07 4.79 -17.48
C ASP A 12 0.15 3.62 -17.86
N LYS A 13 0.57 2.84 -18.87
CA LYS A 13 -0.17 1.68 -19.36
C LYS A 13 -0.04 0.62 -18.28
N TYR A 14 -0.86 0.73 -17.24
CA TYR A 14 -1.05 -0.36 -16.30
C TYR A 14 -1.50 -1.58 -17.10
N GLN A 15 -0.56 -2.48 -17.35
CA GLN A 15 -0.88 -3.81 -17.79
C GLN A 15 -1.42 -4.53 -16.55
N PRO A 16 -2.65 -5.08 -16.56
CA PRO A 16 -3.09 -5.93 -15.47
C PRO A 16 -2.04 -7.04 -15.28
N PRO A 17 -1.77 -7.50 -14.04
CA PRO A 17 -0.84 -8.58 -13.82
C PRO A 17 -1.25 -9.71 -14.75
N ARG A 18 -0.32 -10.11 -15.64
CA ARG A 18 -0.49 -11.38 -16.33
C ARG A 18 -0.69 -12.44 -15.25
N ALA A 19 -1.45 -13.49 -15.53
CA ALA A 19 -1.64 -14.58 -14.58
C ALA A 19 -0.27 -14.94 -13.99
N MET A 20 -0.10 -14.72 -12.67
CA MET A 20 1.21 -14.84 -12.04
C MET A 20 1.73 -16.25 -12.27
N THR A 21 3.00 -16.33 -12.66
CA THR A 21 3.72 -17.59 -12.74
C THR A 21 3.76 -18.25 -11.36
N VAL A 22 3.94 -19.57 -11.32
CA VAL A 22 4.02 -20.33 -10.05
C VAL A 22 5.11 -19.76 -9.14
N ILE A 23 6.26 -19.37 -9.72
CA ILE A 23 7.38 -18.78 -8.99
C ILE A 23 7.01 -17.42 -8.40
N GLU A 24 6.38 -16.54 -9.20
CA GLU A 24 5.93 -15.23 -8.70
C GLU A 24 4.92 -15.38 -7.56
N ARG A 25 4.01 -16.34 -7.63
CA ARG A 25 3.05 -16.61 -6.55
C ARG A 25 3.75 -17.08 -5.28
N GLN A 26 4.66 -18.04 -5.41
CA GLN A 26 5.42 -18.57 -4.28
C GLN A 26 6.27 -17.48 -3.60
N LEU A 27 6.89 -16.59 -4.39
CA LEU A 27 7.63 -15.45 -3.86
C LEU A 27 6.72 -14.48 -3.09
N VAL A 28 5.55 -14.16 -3.64
CA VAL A 28 4.56 -13.29 -2.98
C VAL A 28 4.06 -13.90 -1.68
N GLU A 29 3.71 -15.19 -1.68
CA GLU A 29 3.25 -15.88 -0.47
C GLU A 29 4.33 -15.90 0.63
N HIS A 30 5.57 -16.17 0.25
CA HIS A 30 6.70 -16.13 1.20
C HIS A 30 6.88 -14.73 1.80
N LEU A 31 6.93 -13.70 0.96
CA LEU A 31 7.09 -12.31 1.40
C LEU A 31 5.95 -11.86 2.32
N ILE A 32 4.70 -12.22 1.99
CA ILE A 32 3.54 -11.89 2.85
C ILE A 32 3.70 -12.53 4.23
N THR A 33 4.18 -13.77 4.27
CA THR A 33 4.39 -14.52 5.51
C THR A 33 5.49 -13.89 6.36
N GLU A 34 6.63 -13.55 5.74
CA GLU A 34 7.76 -12.88 6.42
C GLU A 34 7.32 -11.53 7.01
N LEU A 35 6.63 -10.71 6.23
CA LEU A 35 6.17 -9.39 6.67
C LEU A 35 5.18 -9.47 7.84
N GLN A 36 4.30 -10.47 7.87
CA GLN A 36 3.35 -10.66 8.96
C GLN A 36 4.05 -11.12 10.25
N GLY A 37 5.08 -11.98 10.14
CA GLY A 37 5.87 -12.41 11.29
C GLY A 37 6.59 -11.25 11.97
N SER A 38 7.33 -10.44 11.20
CA SER A 38 8.13 -9.34 11.74
C SER A 38 7.32 -8.14 12.25
N THR A 39 6.10 -7.92 11.74
CA THR A 39 5.30 -6.73 12.10
C THR A 39 4.18 -6.99 13.11
N SER A 40 4.06 -8.22 13.61
CA SER A 40 3.01 -8.66 14.55
C SER A 40 2.82 -7.74 15.77
N SER A 41 3.90 -7.35 16.45
CA SER A 41 3.84 -6.42 17.60
C SER A 41 3.28 -5.04 17.21
N TRP A 42 3.69 -4.51 16.05
CA TRP A 42 3.22 -3.21 15.55
C TRP A 42 1.76 -3.25 15.10
N GLN A 43 1.32 -4.34 14.45
CA GLN A 43 -0.07 -4.54 14.07
C GLN A 43 -1.00 -4.55 15.29
N ASN A 44 -0.56 -5.13 16.41
CA ASN A 44 -1.32 -5.12 17.66
C ASN A 44 -1.49 -3.70 18.22
N GLN A 45 -0.43 -2.88 18.21
CA GLN A 45 -0.51 -1.47 18.65
C GLN A 45 -1.48 -0.66 17.77
N ILE A 46 -1.39 -0.84 16.44
CA ILE A 46 -2.31 -0.19 15.49
C ILE A 46 -3.75 -0.65 15.73
N LYS A 47 -3.98 -1.95 15.96
CA LYS A 47 -5.31 -2.51 16.22
C LYS A 47 -5.90 -2.00 17.55
N GLN A 48 -5.07 -1.82 18.57
CA GLN A 48 -5.50 -1.21 19.84
C GLN A 48 -5.87 0.26 19.66
N ARG A 49 -5.10 1.02 18.87
CA ARG A 49 -5.35 2.45 18.64
C ARG A 49 -6.53 2.69 17.68
N TYR A 50 -6.71 1.82 16.69
CA TYR A 50 -7.72 1.92 15.65
C TYR A 50 -8.47 0.58 15.50
N PRO A 51 -9.40 0.28 16.43
CA PRO A 51 -10.12 -1.00 16.45
C PRO A 51 -11.06 -1.19 15.25
N HIS A 52 -11.38 -0.12 14.50
CA HIS A 52 -12.19 -0.12 13.27
C HIS A 52 -11.42 -0.50 12.00
N LEU A 53 -10.12 -0.79 12.11
CA LEU A 53 -9.33 -1.30 10.99
C LEU A 53 -9.63 -2.78 10.77
N THR A 54 -9.88 -3.14 9.51
CA THR A 54 -10.08 -4.53 9.14
C THR A 54 -8.74 -5.25 8.99
N ALA A 55 -8.74 -6.58 8.95
CA ALA A 55 -7.54 -7.36 8.65
C ALA A 55 -6.88 -6.94 7.32
N TYR A 56 -7.69 -6.56 6.33
CA TYR A 56 -7.20 -6.02 5.07
C TYR A 56 -6.47 -4.68 5.25
N ASP A 57 -7.05 -3.78 6.05
CA ASP A 57 -6.43 -2.48 6.34
C ASP A 57 -5.10 -2.66 7.09
N LEU A 58 -5.02 -3.62 8.03
CA LEU A 58 -3.79 -3.96 8.76
C LEU A 58 -2.69 -4.51 7.82
N ARG A 59 -3.05 -5.39 6.88
CA ARG A 59 -2.12 -5.88 5.84
C ARG A 59 -1.60 -4.72 5.00
N LEU A 60 -2.50 -3.83 4.56
CA LEU A 60 -2.14 -2.64 3.80
C LEU A 60 -1.16 -1.76 4.59
N CYS A 61 -1.43 -1.52 5.87
CA CYS A 61 -0.53 -0.79 6.78
C CYS A 61 0.87 -1.41 6.85
N THR A 62 0.97 -2.74 6.95
CA THR A 62 2.27 -3.45 6.93
C THR A 62 3.04 -3.19 5.63
N TYR A 63 2.36 -3.29 4.48
CA TYR A 63 3.00 -3.02 3.19
C TYR A 63 3.43 -1.56 3.02
N LEU A 64 2.62 -0.62 3.54
CA LEU A 64 2.97 0.80 3.53
C LEU A 64 4.15 1.12 4.44
N LYS A 65 4.23 0.45 5.60
CA LYS A 65 5.36 0.55 6.52
C LYS A 65 6.64 -0.01 5.90
N ALA A 66 6.53 -1.08 5.11
CA ALA A 66 7.63 -1.62 4.31
C ALA A 66 8.02 -0.73 3.10
N ASN A 67 7.46 0.47 2.98
CA ASN A 67 7.73 1.45 1.92
C ASN A 67 7.47 0.92 0.50
N LEU A 68 6.55 -0.04 0.36
CA LEU A 68 6.22 -0.63 -0.94
C LEU A 68 5.43 0.35 -1.81
N SER A 69 5.71 0.30 -3.11
CA SER A 69 5.01 1.11 -4.11
C SER A 69 3.57 0.61 -4.30
N THR A 70 2.72 1.49 -4.81
CA THR A 70 1.31 1.14 -5.12
C THR A 70 1.20 -0.02 -6.10
N LYS A 71 2.17 -0.20 -7.02
CA LYS A 71 2.20 -1.30 -7.99
C LYS A 71 2.55 -2.62 -7.30
N GLU A 72 3.57 -2.63 -6.45
CA GLU A 72 3.94 -3.83 -5.67
C GLU A 72 2.82 -4.26 -4.73
N ILE A 73 2.21 -3.31 -4.01
CA ILE A 73 1.06 -3.59 -3.14
C ILE A 73 -0.10 -4.19 -3.94
N ALA A 74 -0.35 -3.69 -5.15
CA ALA A 74 -1.40 -4.20 -6.02
C ALA A 74 -1.13 -5.66 -6.42
N THR A 75 0.11 -5.98 -6.78
CA THR A 75 0.54 -7.35 -7.07
C THR A 75 0.42 -8.26 -5.85
N LEU A 76 0.88 -7.81 -4.68
CA LEU A 76 0.82 -8.59 -3.43
C LEU A 76 -0.61 -8.88 -2.99
N LEU A 77 -1.51 -7.92 -3.18
CA LEU A 77 -2.93 -8.06 -2.83
C LEU A 77 -3.76 -8.68 -3.95
N ASN A 78 -3.16 -8.97 -5.12
CA ASN A 78 -3.83 -9.45 -6.32
C ASN A 78 -5.04 -8.57 -6.74
N ILE A 79 -4.85 -7.25 -6.68
CA ILE A 79 -5.86 -6.24 -7.05
C ILE A 79 -5.27 -5.21 -8.01
N THR A 80 -6.10 -4.28 -8.47
CA THR A 80 -5.63 -3.16 -9.30
C THR A 80 -4.98 -2.05 -8.46
N PRO A 81 -3.99 -1.32 -9.00
CA PRO A 81 -3.41 -0.14 -8.35
C PRO A 81 -4.47 0.93 -8.06
N ASP A 82 -5.54 1.00 -8.85
CA ASP A 82 -6.66 1.90 -8.57
C ASP A 82 -7.38 1.51 -7.28
N SER A 83 -7.62 0.21 -7.07
CA SER A 83 -8.13 -0.32 -5.81
C SER A 83 -7.19 -0.03 -4.64
N VAL A 84 -5.87 -0.12 -4.84
CA VAL A 84 -4.89 0.27 -3.81
C VAL A 84 -4.97 1.77 -3.51
N LYS A 85 -5.10 2.64 -4.51
CA LYS A 85 -5.27 4.09 -4.32
C LYS A 85 -6.53 4.40 -3.51
N LYS A 86 -7.66 3.76 -3.85
CA LYS A 86 -8.92 3.88 -3.11
C LYS A 86 -8.77 3.38 -1.67
N ALA A 87 -8.09 2.25 -1.47
CA ALA A 87 -7.82 1.71 -0.15
C ALA A 87 -6.94 2.65 0.68
N LYS A 88 -5.85 3.21 0.11
CA LYS A 88 -5.03 4.25 0.73
C LYS A 88 -5.86 5.46 1.14
N HIS A 89 -6.74 5.95 0.27
CA HIS A 89 -7.58 7.10 0.57
C HIS A 89 -8.56 6.82 1.72
N ARG A 90 -9.21 5.65 1.71
CA ARG A 90 -10.05 5.18 2.84
C ARG A 90 -9.25 5.08 4.13
N LEU A 91 -8.05 4.52 4.06
CA LEU A 91 -7.17 4.33 5.21
C LEU A 91 -6.74 5.67 5.82
N ARG A 92 -6.41 6.67 4.98
CA ARG A 92 -6.12 8.04 5.44
C ARG A 92 -7.30 8.65 6.20
N LYS A 93 -8.53 8.48 5.71
CA LYS A 93 -9.73 8.96 6.42
C LYS A 93 -9.91 8.24 7.76
N LYS A 94 -9.74 6.91 7.80
CA LYS A 94 -9.87 6.12 9.03
C LYS A 94 -8.83 6.48 10.09
N LEU A 95 -7.63 6.83 9.64
CA LEU A 95 -6.51 7.23 10.48
C LEU A 95 -6.46 8.75 10.65
N SER A 96 -7.36 9.54 10.06
CA SER A 96 -7.30 11.01 10.06
C SER A 96 -5.91 11.57 9.68
N ILE A 97 -5.29 11.03 8.63
CA ILE A 97 -3.97 11.46 8.11
C ILE A 97 -4.18 12.33 6.88
N ASP A 98 -3.49 13.46 6.82
CA ASP A 98 -3.53 14.34 5.65
C ASP A 98 -3.01 13.68 4.37
N PRO A 99 -3.63 13.94 3.20
CA PRO A 99 -3.23 13.35 1.92
C PRO A 99 -1.82 13.73 1.48
N THR A 100 -1.31 14.87 1.94
CA THR A 100 0.02 15.40 1.64
C THR A 100 1.13 14.68 2.42
N VAL A 101 0.80 14.01 3.52
CA VAL A 101 1.78 13.38 4.40
C VAL A 101 2.19 12.01 3.86
N ASN A 102 3.49 11.74 3.84
CA ASN A 102 4.02 10.43 3.46
C ASN A 102 3.65 9.36 4.50
N TRP A 103 3.33 8.15 4.05
CA TRP A 103 2.96 7.03 4.93
C TRP A 103 4.05 6.66 5.94
N GLY A 104 5.33 6.74 5.56
CA GLY A 104 6.45 6.47 6.47
C GLY A 104 6.38 7.34 7.73
N ASN A 105 6.16 8.64 7.55
CA ASN A 105 6.07 9.60 8.64
C ASN A 105 4.71 9.54 9.37
N ALA A 106 3.65 9.18 8.64
CA ALA A 106 2.30 9.15 9.20
C ALA A 106 2.13 8.12 10.33
N PHE A 107 2.93 7.05 10.30
CA PHE A 107 2.91 6.01 11.33
C PHE A 107 3.89 6.28 12.48
N THR A 108 5.01 6.98 12.22
CA THR A 108 6.01 7.27 13.26
C THR A 108 5.52 8.29 14.27
N ASP A 109 4.77 9.30 13.82
CA ASP A 109 4.26 10.38 14.67
C ASP A 109 3.17 9.93 15.66
N ARG A 110 2.55 8.76 15.44
CA ARG A 110 1.36 8.32 16.18
C ARG A 110 1.52 7.04 16.98
N ILE A 111 2.62 6.31 16.76
CA ILE A 111 2.97 5.06 17.43
C ILE A 111 4.32 5.19 18.16
N GLY A 112 4.93 6.37 18.11
CA GLY A 112 6.14 6.74 18.87
C GLY A 112 5.80 7.33 20.23
#